data_AF-A0A1V2INA2-F1
#
_entry.id   AF-A0A1V2INA2-F1
#
_cell.length_a   1.000
_cell.length_b   1.000
_cell.length_c   1.000
_cell.angle_alpha   90.00
_cell.angle_beta   90.00
_cell.angle_gamma   90.00
#
_symmetry.space_group_name_H-M   'P 1'
#
loop_
_entity.id
_entity.type
_entity.pdbx_description
1 polymer ?
#
loop_
_entity_poly.entity_id
_entity_poly.type
_entity_poly.pdbx_seq_one_letter_code
_entity_poly.pdbx_strand_id
1 'polypeptide(L)'
;MLRPTPGELLEGLRRELRDEVLPAVPAGSAARQLRAAIHVLGRLADTWDVQHHYLETDNVDLEVTLASLARLAGVQRTRQPRRPQPAPGVTDRGLNDLIARNDSLQRELELLQNRHRESRHHAAGREDEEFGCVLLELHQRRTNRAAAAAGVAHDR
;
A
#
# COMPACT_ATOMS: atom_id res chain seq x y z
N MET A 1 -16.52 22.25 -5.66
CA MET A 1 -17.11 20.94 -6.01
C MET A 1 -16.10 19.86 -5.67
N LEU A 2 -16.44 18.93 -4.79
CA LEU A 2 -15.60 17.75 -4.51
C LEU A 2 -15.63 16.85 -5.75
N ARG A 3 -14.45 16.47 -6.25
CA ARG A 3 -14.35 15.48 -7.33
C ARG A 3 -14.54 14.10 -6.70
N PRO A 4 -15.41 13.23 -7.26
CA PRO A 4 -15.62 11.91 -6.72
C PRO A 4 -14.34 11.07 -6.79
N THR A 5 -14.15 10.17 -5.83
CA THR A 5 -13.04 9.20 -5.88
C THR A 5 -13.28 8.18 -7.00
N PRO A 6 -12.24 7.50 -7.51
CA PRO A 6 -12.44 6.41 -8.46
C PRO A 6 -13.33 5.29 -7.89
N GLY A 7 -13.24 4.99 -6.59
CA GLY A 7 -14.17 4.05 -5.92
C GLY A 7 -15.63 4.49 -6.01
N GLU A 8 -15.91 5.78 -5.77
CA GLU A 8 -17.27 6.36 -5.91
C GLU A 8 -17.77 6.31 -7.37
N LEU A 9 -16.88 6.52 -8.35
CA LEU A 9 -17.23 6.40 -9.77
C LEU A 9 -17.56 4.95 -10.16
N LEU A 10 -16.79 3.98 -9.67
CA LEU A 10 -17.04 2.56 -9.90
C LEU A 10 -18.34 2.09 -9.25
N GLU A 11 -18.64 2.58 -8.05
CA GLU A 11 -19.90 2.30 -7.36
C GLU A 11 -21.10 2.92 -8.10
N GLY A 12 -20.96 4.14 -8.61
CA GLY A 12 -21.96 4.78 -9.47
C GLY A 12 -22.24 3.94 -10.72
N LEU A 13 -21.20 3.52 -11.44
CA LEU A 13 -21.32 2.67 -12.61
C LEU A 13 -21.98 1.33 -12.29
N ARG A 14 -21.59 0.69 -11.18
CA ARG A 14 -22.18 -0.57 -10.72
C ARG A 14 -23.69 -0.42 -10.50
N ARG A 15 -24.11 0.66 -9.84
CA ARG A 15 -25.52 0.95 -9.58
C ARG A 15 -26.31 1.12 -10.88
N GLU A 16 -25.83 1.94 -11.81
CA GLU A 16 -26.49 2.13 -13.11
C GLU A 16 -26.59 0.83 -13.90
N LEU A 17 -25.52 0.03 -13.95
CA LEU A 17 -25.55 -1.27 -14.63
C LEU A 17 -26.54 -2.25 -13.99
N ARG A 18 -26.69 -2.22 -12.66
CA ARG A 18 -27.62 -3.08 -11.93
C ARG A 18 -29.07 -2.64 -12.08
N ASP A 19 -29.31 -1.34 -11.96
CA ASP A 19 -30.65 -0.77 -11.82
C ASP A 19 -31.29 -0.50 -13.20
N GLU A 20 -30.49 -0.11 -14.21
CA GLU A 20 -31.00 0.27 -15.54
C GLU A 20 -30.69 -0.78 -16.62
N VAL A 21 -29.45 -1.29 -16.67
CA VAL A 21 -28.99 -2.14 -17.79
C VAL A 21 -29.39 -3.60 -17.59
N LEU A 22 -29.13 -4.19 -16.43
CA LEU A 22 -29.41 -5.59 -16.17
C LEU A 22 -30.89 -5.98 -16.36
N PRO A 23 -31.89 -5.17 -15.95
CA PRO A 23 -33.30 -5.49 -16.18
C PRO A 23 -33.68 -5.48 -17.67
N ALA A 24 -32.98 -4.70 -18.50
CA ALA A 24 -33.21 -4.64 -19.94
C ALA A 24 -32.59 -5.81 -20.70
N VAL A 25 -31.71 -6.61 -20.07
CA VAL A 25 -31.04 -7.76 -20.72
C VAL A 25 -31.90 -9.02 -20.60
N PRO A 26 -32.21 -9.71 -21.73
CA PRO A 26 -32.94 -10.97 -21.71
C PRO A 26 -32.27 -12.02 -20.82
N ALA A 27 -33.08 -12.86 -20.17
CA ALA A 27 -32.58 -13.95 -19.37
C ALA A 27 -31.72 -14.91 -20.22
N GLY A 28 -30.49 -15.16 -19.79
CA GLY A 28 -29.55 -15.99 -20.55
C GLY A 28 -28.11 -15.87 -20.07
N SER A 29 -27.18 -16.34 -20.90
CA SER A 29 -25.74 -16.25 -20.63
C SER A 29 -25.27 -14.81 -20.44
N ALA A 30 -25.77 -13.87 -21.26
CA ALA A 30 -25.43 -12.44 -21.17
C ALA A 30 -25.84 -11.83 -19.82
N ALA A 31 -27.06 -12.10 -19.33
CA ALA A 31 -27.50 -11.64 -18.01
C ALA A 31 -26.66 -12.24 -16.88
N ARG A 32 -26.24 -13.50 -16.98
CA ARG A 32 -25.34 -14.12 -15.98
C ARG A 32 -23.95 -13.49 -15.99
N GLN A 33 -23.38 -13.25 -17.17
CA GLN A 33 -22.08 -12.57 -17.30
C GLN A 33 -22.14 -11.15 -16.77
N LEU A 34 -23.22 -10.41 -17.05
CA LEU A 34 -23.42 -9.06 -16.52
C LEU A 34 -23.54 -9.05 -14.99
N ARG A 35 -24.27 -10.00 -14.40
CA ARG A 35 -24.32 -10.15 -12.93
C ARG A 35 -22.94 -10.42 -12.34
N ALA A 36 -22.14 -11.28 -12.98
CA ALA A 36 -20.78 -11.56 -12.54
C ALA A 36 -19.88 -10.30 -12.65
N ALA A 37 -19.99 -9.55 -13.75
CA ALA A 37 -19.26 -8.29 -13.94
C ALA A 37 -19.65 -7.24 -12.89
N ILE A 38 -20.95 -7.06 -12.60
CA ILE A 38 -21.45 -6.17 -11.54
C ILE A 38 -20.90 -6.58 -10.18
N HIS A 39 -20.83 -7.89 -9.90
CA HIS A 39 -20.26 -8.39 -8.65
C HIS A 39 -18.76 -8.07 -8.54
N VAL A 40 -17.98 -8.29 -9.61
CA VAL A 40 -16.54 -7.95 -9.65
C VAL A 40 -16.33 -6.44 -9.52
N LEU A 41 -17.14 -5.62 -10.19
CA LEU A 41 -17.11 -4.16 -10.08
C LEU A 41 -17.37 -3.69 -8.66
N GLY A 42 -18.32 -4.30 -7.94
CA GLY A 42 -18.55 -4.00 -6.52
C GLY A 42 -17.32 -4.27 -5.66
N ARG A 43 -16.72 -5.46 -5.80
CA ARG A 43 -15.49 -5.79 -5.07
C ARG A 43 -14.33 -4.84 -5.42
N LEU A 44 -14.25 -4.40 -6.67
CA LEU A 44 -13.24 -3.45 -7.10
C LEU A 44 -13.48 -2.07 -6.47
N ALA A 45 -14.70 -1.57 -6.50
CA ALA A 45 -15.07 -0.28 -5.87
C ALA A 45 -14.73 -0.27 -4.37
N ASP A 46 -15.06 -1.36 -3.66
CA ASP A 46 -14.79 -1.49 -2.22
C ASP A 46 -13.29 -1.49 -1.87
N THR A 47 -12.44 -1.99 -2.77
CA THR A 47 -11.02 -2.19 -2.49
C THR A 47 -10.11 -1.14 -3.13
N TRP A 48 -10.62 -0.35 -4.09
CA TRP A 48 -9.82 0.57 -4.90
C TRP A 48 -9.12 1.63 -4.06
N ASP A 49 -9.89 2.38 -3.26
CA ASP A 49 -9.35 3.49 -2.46
C ASP A 49 -8.55 2.96 -1.25
N VAL A 50 -8.88 1.77 -0.75
CA VAL A 50 -8.17 1.10 0.35
C VAL A 50 -6.72 0.79 -0.02
N GLN A 51 -6.47 0.30 -1.25
CA GLN A 51 -5.12 -0.01 -1.71
C GLN A 51 -4.23 1.23 -1.82
N HIS A 52 -4.78 2.34 -2.33
CA HIS A 52 -4.07 3.61 -2.43
C HIS A 52 -3.70 4.13 -1.04
N HIS A 53 -4.67 4.20 -0.14
CA HIS A 53 -4.47 4.67 1.22
C HIS A 53 -3.47 3.81 2.00
N TYR A 54 -3.52 2.48 1.80
CA TYR A 54 -2.57 1.55 2.41
C TYR A 54 -1.13 1.86 1.99
N LEU A 55 -0.89 2.04 0.69
CA LEU A 55 0.45 2.33 0.16
C LEU A 55 0.94 3.72 0.56
N GLU A 56 0.07 4.74 0.55
CA GLU A 56 0.40 6.07 1.04
C GLU A 56 0.88 6.03 2.49
N THR A 57 0.13 5.35 3.35
CA THR A 57 0.46 5.24 4.78
C THR A 57 1.74 4.43 5.00
N ASP A 58 1.96 3.33 4.24
CA ASP A 58 3.20 2.55 4.32
C ASP A 58 4.41 3.36 3.86
N ASN A 59 4.27 4.18 2.82
CA ASN A 59 5.32 5.08 2.36
C ASN A 59 5.70 6.12 3.42
N VAL A 60 4.71 6.72 4.09
CA VAL A 60 4.95 7.69 5.17
C VAL A 60 5.68 7.04 6.34
N ASP A 61 5.23 5.86 6.77
CA ASP A 61 5.88 5.12 7.86
C ASP A 61 7.32 4.75 7.54
N LEU A 62 7.57 4.25 6.33
CA LEU A 62 8.92 3.91 5.87
C LEU A 62 9.81 5.15 5.83
N GLU A 63 9.32 6.29 5.38
CA GLU A 63 10.07 7.56 5.38
C GLU A 63 10.49 8.00 6.79
N VAL A 64 9.56 7.96 7.74
CA VAL A 64 9.80 8.34 9.14
C VAL A 64 10.78 7.36 9.79
N THR A 65 10.60 6.06 9.57
CA THR A 65 11.51 5.04 10.08
C THR A 65 12.91 5.20 9.49
N LEU A 66 13.04 5.36 8.18
CA LEU A 66 14.34 5.56 7.52
C LEU A 66 15.04 6.83 8.01
N ALA A 67 14.31 7.93 8.22
CA ALA A 67 14.88 9.15 8.79
C ALA A 67 15.43 8.93 10.21
N SER A 68 14.76 8.11 11.01
CA SER A 68 15.19 7.78 12.37
C SER A 68 16.41 6.87 12.36
N LEU A 69 16.39 5.80 11.55
CA LEU A 69 17.51 4.87 11.42
C LEU A 69 18.76 5.52 10.83
N ALA A 70 18.61 6.40 9.84
CA ALA A 70 19.73 7.14 9.27
C ALA A 70 20.40 8.06 10.30
N ARG A 71 19.60 8.70 11.17
CA ARG A 71 20.11 9.50 12.28
C ARG A 71 20.87 8.65 13.29
N LEU A 72 20.32 7.50 13.69
CA LEU A 72 20.97 6.57 14.61
C LEU A 72 22.28 6.01 14.04
N ALA A 73 22.30 5.70 12.75
CA ALA A 73 23.50 5.21 12.07
C ALA A 73 24.49 6.32 11.67
N GLY A 74 24.19 7.60 11.95
CA GLY A 74 25.04 8.73 11.56
C GLY A 74 25.24 8.90 10.04
N VAL A 75 24.34 8.33 9.22
CA VAL A 75 24.43 8.38 7.75
C VAL A 75 23.41 9.35 7.17
N GLN A 76 23.78 10.03 6.08
CA GLN A 76 22.81 10.78 5.30
C GLN A 76 21.96 9.84 4.44
N ARG A 77 20.66 10.13 4.37
CA ARG A 77 19.75 9.43 3.46
C ARG A 77 20.03 9.85 2.03
N THR A 78 20.52 8.91 1.23
CA THR A 78 20.48 9.04 -0.22
C THR A 78 19.06 8.77 -0.68
N ARG A 79 18.23 9.81 -0.76
CA ARG A 79 16.97 9.74 -1.50
C ARG A 79 17.29 9.46 -2.97
N GLN A 80 17.35 8.19 -3.36
CA GLN A 80 17.53 7.84 -4.76
C GLN A 80 16.26 8.27 -5.51
N PRO A 81 16.36 9.17 -6.50
CA PRO A 81 15.26 9.41 -7.42
C PRO A 81 15.23 8.24 -8.40
N ARG A 82 14.69 7.10 -7.99
CA ARG A 82 14.41 6.03 -8.95
C ARG A 82 13.24 6.49 -9.81
N ARG A 83 13.43 6.45 -11.13
CA ARG A 83 12.30 6.58 -12.07
C ARG A 83 11.30 5.47 -11.73
N PRO A 84 10.01 5.80 -11.56
CA PRO A 84 8.98 4.79 -11.37
C PRO A 84 9.07 3.79 -12.51
N GLN A 85 9.39 2.54 -12.21
CA GLN A 85 9.20 1.46 -13.17
C GLN A 85 7.73 1.05 -13.03
N PRO A 86 6.94 1.08 -14.11
CA PRO A 86 5.54 0.70 -14.04
C PRO A 86 5.43 -0.74 -13.55
N ALA A 87 4.58 -0.96 -12.54
CA ALA A 87 4.27 -2.29 -12.08
C ALA A 87 3.48 -3.01 -13.18
N PRO A 88 3.84 -4.26 -13.54
CA PRO A 88 3.11 -5.01 -14.56
C PRO A 88 1.62 -5.10 -14.20
N GLY A 89 0.74 -4.69 -15.12
CA GLY A 89 -0.71 -4.78 -14.94
C GLY A 89 -1.36 -3.63 -14.17
N VAL A 90 -0.62 -2.60 -13.75
CA VAL A 90 -1.18 -1.39 -13.14
C VAL A 90 -1.27 -0.28 -14.20
N THR A 91 -2.48 0.11 -14.57
CA THR A 91 -2.72 1.19 -15.56
C THR A 91 -2.89 2.56 -14.89
N ASP A 92 -3.19 2.60 -13.60
CA ASP A 92 -3.28 3.83 -12.84
C ASP A 92 -1.89 4.40 -12.53
N ARG A 93 -1.66 5.66 -12.88
CA ARG A 93 -0.36 6.31 -12.69
C ARG A 93 -0.07 6.61 -11.22
N GLY A 94 -1.08 7.02 -10.45
CA GLY A 94 -0.93 7.33 -9.02
C GLY A 94 -0.56 6.09 -8.21
N LEU A 95 -1.25 4.98 -8.46
CA LEU A 95 -0.96 3.68 -7.86
C LEU A 95 0.44 3.19 -8.23
N ASN A 96 0.83 3.31 -9.51
CA ASN A 96 2.18 2.98 -9.96
C ASN A 96 3.25 3.80 -9.23
N ASP A 97 3.05 5.11 -9.09
CA ASP A 97 3.99 5.99 -8.39
C ASP A 97 4.10 5.61 -6.91
N LEU A 98 2.98 5.27 -6.26
CA LEU A 98 2.94 4.80 -4.88
C LEU A 98 3.68 3.47 -4.69
N ILE A 99 3.47 2.49 -5.59
CA ILE A 99 4.15 1.19 -5.58
C ILE A 99 5.66 1.39 -5.79
N ALA A 100 6.06 2.16 -6.80
CA ALA A 100 7.46 2.41 -7.08
C ALA A 100 8.16 3.14 -5.92
N ARG A 101 7.46 4.07 -5.26
CA ARG A 101 7.97 4.73 -4.05
C ARG A 101 8.16 3.73 -2.91
N ASN A 102 7.19 2.86 -2.69
CA ASN A 102 7.25 1.86 -1.63
C ASN A 102 8.42 0.90 -1.82
N ASP A 103 8.58 0.33 -3.02
CA ASP A 103 9.69 -0.55 -3.37
C ASP A 103 11.05 0.15 -3.21
N SER A 104 11.15 1.43 -3.60
CA SER A 104 12.38 2.22 -3.37
C SER A 104 12.71 2.38 -1.89
N LEU A 105 11.72 2.66 -1.04
CA LEU A 105 11.92 2.84 0.40
C LEU A 105 12.26 1.51 1.09
N GLN A 106 11.63 0.41 0.69
CA GLN A 106 11.96 -0.92 1.21
C GLN A 106 13.42 -1.30 0.90
N ARG A 107 13.89 -1.05 -0.32
CA ARG A 107 15.30 -1.29 -0.67
C ARG A 107 16.28 -0.40 0.10
N GLU A 108 15.91 0.86 0.35
CA GLU A 108 16.71 1.76 1.20
C GLU A 108 16.82 1.18 2.63
N LEU A 109 15.72 0.65 3.16
CA LEU A 109 15.67 0.04 4.48
C LEU A 109 16.57 -1.20 4.56
N GLU A 110 16.49 -2.09 3.57
CA GLU A 110 17.34 -3.27 3.47
C GLU A 110 18.83 -2.92 3.43
N LEU A 111 19.21 -1.92 2.62
CA LEU A 111 20.60 -1.46 2.54
C LEU A 111 21.11 -0.92 3.88
N LEU A 112 20.27 -0.14 4.58
CA LEU A 112 20.63 0.46 5.86
C LEU A 112 20.73 -0.61 6.96
N GLN A 113 19.83 -1.59 6.96
CA GLN A 113 19.91 -2.77 7.84
C GLN A 113 21.17 -3.60 7.60
N ASN A 114 21.55 -3.83 6.34
CA ASN A 114 22.77 -4.59 6.02
C ASN A 114 24.03 -3.86 6.48
N ARG A 115 24.15 -2.55 6.22
CA ARG A 115 25.27 -1.74 6.73
C ARG A 115 25.35 -1.73 8.25
N HIS A 116 24.21 -1.64 8.93
CA HIS A 116 24.15 -1.69 10.38
C HIS A 116 24.62 -3.05 10.91
N ARG A 117 24.19 -4.17 10.30
CA ARG A 117 24.68 -5.51 10.65
C ARG A 117 26.19 -5.66 10.47
N GLU A 118 26.73 -5.14 9.37
CA GLU A 118 28.17 -5.13 9.11
C GLU A 118 28.93 -4.33 10.18
N SER A 119 28.37 -3.20 10.63
CA SER A 119 28.99 -2.33 11.65
C SER A 119 28.84 -2.90 13.07
N ARG A 120 27.75 -3.61 13.36
CA ARG A 120 27.45 -4.27 14.65
C ARG A 120 28.47 -5.33 15.03
N HIS A 121 29.17 -5.93 14.05
CA HIS A 121 30.27 -6.86 14.33
C HIS A 121 31.48 -6.21 15.03
N HIS A 122 31.52 -4.88 15.17
CA HIS A 122 32.66 -4.16 15.75
C HIS A 122 32.34 -3.37 17.02
N ALA A 123 31.07 -3.12 17.36
CA ALA A 123 30.68 -2.49 18.63
C ALA A 123 29.21 -2.80 18.96
N ALA A 124 28.96 -3.57 20.03
CA ALA A 124 27.62 -3.74 20.59
C ALA A 124 27.40 -2.67 21.68
N GLY A 125 26.40 -1.82 21.52
CA GLY A 125 26.10 -0.71 22.43
C GLY A 125 24.65 -0.24 22.32
N ARG A 126 24.29 0.80 23.09
CA ARG A 126 22.93 1.35 23.22
C ARG A 126 22.26 1.74 21.88
N GLU A 127 23.05 2.19 20.91
CA GLU A 127 22.58 2.59 19.57
C GLU A 127 21.96 1.41 18.80
N ASP A 128 22.44 0.19 19.04
CA ASP A 128 21.96 -1.03 18.39
C ASP A 128 20.61 -1.50 18.96
N GLU A 129 20.36 -1.27 20.26
CA GLU A 129 19.05 -1.49 20.88
C GLU A 129 18.02 -0.49 20.35
N GLU A 130 18.37 0.80 20.29
CA GLU A 130 17.50 1.85 19.76
C GLU A 130 17.17 1.60 18.28
N PHE A 131 18.14 1.15 17.47
CA PHE A 131 17.93 0.75 16.09
C PHE A 131 16.93 -0.43 15.98
N GLY A 132 17.07 -1.43 16.85
CA GLY A 132 16.16 -2.57 16.94
C GLY A 132 14.73 -2.16 17.32
N CYS A 133 14.56 -1.26 18.29
CA CYS A 133 13.26 -0.73 18.69
C CYS A 133 12.54 -0.05 17.53
N VAL A 134 13.23 0.83 16.78
CA VAL A 134 12.63 1.53 15.63
C VAL A 134 12.16 0.55 14.55
N LEU A 135 12.90 -0.54 14.30
CA LEU A 135 12.48 -1.58 13.36
C LEU A 135 11.29 -2.38 13.86
N LEU A 136 11.25 -2.70 15.16
CA LEU A 136 10.13 -3.41 15.77
C LEU A 136 8.84 -2.58 15.69
N GLU A 137 8.91 -1.28 15.94
CA GLU A 137 7.77 -0.37 15.80
C GLU A 137 7.25 -0.32 14.36
N LEU A 138 8.14 -0.24 13.37
CA LEU A 138 7.73 -0.32 11.96
C LEU A 138 7.02 -1.65 11.67
N HIS A 139 7.56 -2.77 12.15
CA HIS A 139 6.95 -4.07 11.96
C HIS A 139 5.55 -4.13 12.59
N GLN A 140 5.38 -3.65 13.82
CA GLN A 140 4.09 -3.60 14.49
C GLN A 140 3.06 -2.74 13.73
N ARG A 141 3.45 -1.56 13.24
CA ARG A 141 2.56 -0.71 12.43
C ARG A 141 2.09 -1.42 11.15
N ARG A 142 2.99 -2.11 10.45
CA ARG A 142 2.66 -2.86 9.23
C ARG A 142 1.75 -4.06 9.51
N THR A 143 2.04 -4.82 10.56
CA THR A 143 1.23 -5.99 10.95
C THR A 143 -0.17 -5.56 11.38
N ASN A 144 -0.30 -4.51 12.20
CA ASN A 144 -1.61 -3.98 12.60
C ASN A 144 -2.43 -3.50 11.39
N ARG A 145 -1.78 -2.84 10.42
CA ARG A 145 -2.44 -2.38 9.20
C ARG A 145 -2.86 -3.55 8.31
N ALA A 146 -2.03 -4.57 8.17
CA ALA A 146 -2.38 -5.79 7.42
C ALA A 146 -3.56 -6.53 8.07
N ALA A 147 -3.58 -6.62 9.41
CA ALA A 147 -4.71 -7.19 10.15
C ALA A 147 -6.01 -6.39 9.95
N ALA A 148 -5.93 -5.05 10.00
CA ALA A 148 -7.07 -4.18 9.72
C ALA A 148 -7.59 -4.34 8.28
N ALA A 149 -6.69 -4.38 7.29
CA ALA A 149 -7.04 -4.59 5.89
C ALA A 149 -7.64 -5.98 5.62
N ALA A 150 -7.24 -6.99 6.39
CA ALA A 150 -7.81 -8.34 6.34
C ALA A 150 -9.14 -8.47 7.11
N GLY A 151 -9.62 -7.41 7.77
CA GLY A 151 -10.84 -7.44 8.58
C GLY A 151 -10.71 -8.19 9.91
N VAL A 152 -9.49 -8.41 10.40
CA VAL A 152 -9.17 -9.15 11.64
C VAL A 152 -9.00 -8.17 12.83
N ALA A 153 -9.60 -6.98 12.75
CA ALA A 153 -9.50 -6.00 13.83
C ALA A 153 -10.03 -6.60 15.13
N HIS A 154 -9.15 -6.70 16.13
CA HIS A 154 -9.38 -7.35 17.41
C HIS A 154 -10.72 -6.96 18.05
N ASP A 155 -11.55 -7.97 18.30
CA ASP A 155 -12.39 -7.99 19.49
C ASP A 155 -11.49 -7.71 20.70
N ARG A 156 -11.65 -6.51 21.28
CA ARG A 156 -11.19 -6.19 22.64
C ARG A 156 -12.34 -5.56 23.39
#